data_AF-A0A944WDK9-F1
#
_entry.id   AF-A0A944WDK9-F1
#
_cell.length_a   1.000
_cell.length_b   1.000
_cell.length_c   1.000
_cell.angle_alpha   90.00
_cell.angle_beta   90.00
_cell.angle_gamma   90.00
#
_symmetry.space_group_name_H-M   'P 1'
#
loop_
_entity.id
_entity.type
_entity.pdbx_description
1 polymer ?
#
loop_
_entity_poly.entity_id
_entity_poly.type
_entity_poly.pdbx_seq_one_letter_code
_entity_poly.pdbx_strand_id
1 'polypeptide(L)' 'MSNKNHRLALRLCTVIAFTGLGLFTGCQSQIGGQTLPSPHYLTDDVQYFAPTSQMKLQKEAAVMQEYNAQRKQNSN' A
#
# COMPACT_ATOMS: atom_id res chain seq x y z
N MET A 1 46.45 -27.66 -4.20
CA MET A 1 45.45 -27.12 -3.24
C MET A 1 44.07 -26.88 -3.84
N SER A 2 43.95 -26.30 -5.05
CA SER A 2 42.71 -25.87 -5.74
C SER A 2 41.40 -26.58 -5.34
N ASN A 3 41.29 -27.91 -5.48
CA ASN A 3 40.04 -28.66 -5.25
C ASN A 3 39.42 -28.48 -3.85
N LYS A 4 40.22 -28.18 -2.81
CA LYS A 4 39.67 -27.87 -1.47
C LYS A 4 38.95 -26.51 -1.48
N ASN A 5 39.58 -25.49 -2.06
CA ASN A 5 39.05 -24.13 -2.16
C ASN A 5 37.80 -24.10 -3.05
N HIS A 6 37.80 -24.84 -4.17
CA HIS A 6 36.64 -24.92 -5.05
C HIS A 6 35.43 -25.59 -4.37
N ARG A 7 35.63 -26.69 -3.62
CA ARG A 7 34.56 -27.32 -2.81
C ARG A 7 34.06 -26.41 -1.68
N LEU A 8 34.93 -25.57 -1.11
CA LEU A 8 34.56 -24.63 -0.06
C LEU A 8 33.76 -23.44 -0.63
N ALA A 9 34.15 -22.91 -1.79
CA ALA A 9 33.36 -21.91 -2.52
C ALA A 9 31.97 -22.45 -2.91
N LEU A 10 31.88 -23.69 -3.40
CA LEU A 10 30.60 -24.31 -3.79
C LEU A 10 29.66 -24.50 -2.58
N ARG A 11 30.19 -24.78 -1.39
CA ARG A 11 29.45 -24.76 -0.11
C ARG A 11 29.02 -23.35 0.30
N LEU A 12 29.85 -22.34 0.10
CA LEU A 12 29.51 -20.95 0.40
C LEU A 12 28.36 -20.46 -0.49
N CYS A 13 28.47 -20.68 -1.81
CA CYS A 13 27.45 -20.28 -2.78
C CYS A 13 26.11 -20.98 -2.54
N THR A 14 26.09 -22.25 -2.13
CA THR A 14 24.84 -22.97 -1.83
C THR A 14 24.17 -22.44 -0.56
N VAL A 15 24.92 -22.17 0.52
CA VAL A 15 24.37 -21.54 1.73
C VAL A 15 23.80 -20.14 1.43
N ILE A 16 24.52 -19.34 0.64
CA ILE A 16 24.07 -18.00 0.22
C ILE A 16 22.78 -18.10 -0.62
N ALA A 17 22.71 -19.04 -1.57
CA ALA A 17 21.54 -19.24 -2.41
C ALA A 17 20.28 -19.63 -1.60
N PHE A 18 20.38 -20.61 -0.71
CA PHE A 18 19.24 -21.00 0.14
C PHE A 18 18.81 -19.88 1.10
N THR A 19 19.76 -19.14 1.67
CA THR A 19 19.47 -17.99 2.56
C THR A 19 18.81 -16.85 1.78
N GLY A 20 19.30 -16.53 0.58
CA GLY A 20 18.73 -15.51 -0.28
C GLY A 20 17.33 -15.85 -0.75
N LEU A 21 17.08 -17.11 -1.15
CA LEU A 21 15.73 -17.59 -1.46
C LEU A 21 14.79 -17.37 -0.26
N GLY A 22 15.14 -17.92 0.91
CA GLY A 22 14.28 -17.82 2.11
C GLY A 22 13.99 -16.39 2.59
N LEU A 23 14.87 -15.42 2.34
CA LEU A 23 14.69 -14.02 2.71
C LEU A 23 13.94 -13.19 1.65
N PHE A 24 14.14 -13.46 0.35
CA PHE A 24 13.59 -12.65 -0.73
C PHE A 24 12.34 -13.25 -1.40
N THR A 25 12.08 -14.56 -1.29
CA THR A 25 10.80 -15.16 -1.70
C THR A 25 9.78 -15.06 -0.58
N GLY A 26 9.27 -13.85 -0.33
CA GLY A 26 8.16 -13.63 0.59
C GLY A 26 6.93 -14.45 0.16
N CYS A 27 6.32 -15.19 1.10
CA CYS A 27 5.12 -15.98 0.81
C CYS A 27 3.93 -15.02 0.61
N GLN A 28 3.57 -14.76 -0.66
CA GLN A 28 2.43 -13.92 -0.99
C GLN A 28 1.15 -14.53 -0.40
N SER A 29 0.59 -13.84 0.59
CA SER A 29 -0.59 -14.30 1.32
C SER A 29 -1.84 -14.05 0.47
N GLN A 30 -2.23 -15.08 -0.30
CA GLN A 30 -3.44 -15.07 -1.10
C GLN A 30 -4.62 -15.54 -0.25
N ILE A 31 -5.60 -14.66 0.00
CA ILE A 31 -6.79 -14.93 0.81
C ILE A 31 -8.02 -14.62 -0.03
N GLY A 32 -9.00 -15.52 -0.07
CA GLY A 32 -10.19 -15.37 -0.93
C GLY A 32 -9.88 -15.30 -2.43
N GLY A 33 -8.69 -15.73 -2.86
CA GLY A 33 -8.19 -15.60 -4.24
C GLY A 33 -7.46 -14.29 -4.54
N GLN A 34 -7.45 -13.31 -3.62
CA GLN A 34 -6.79 -12.02 -3.81
C GLN A 34 -5.47 -11.94 -3.04
N THR A 35 -4.42 -11.41 -3.67
CA THR A 35 -3.17 -11.07 -2.97
C THR A 35 -3.36 -9.77 -2.20
N LEU A 36 -3.26 -9.83 -0.87
CA LEU A 36 -3.55 -8.67 -0.01
C LEU A 36 -2.30 -7.77 0.16
N PRO A 37 -2.45 -6.43 0.18
CA PRO A 37 -1.30 -5.51 0.26
C PRO A 37 -0.55 -5.52 1.60
N SER A 38 -1.21 -5.94 2.70
CA SER A 38 -0.63 -5.99 4.04
C SER A 38 -0.80 -7.39 4.66
N PRO A 39 0.18 -7.90 5.42
CA PRO A 39 0.06 -9.19 6.10
C PRO A 39 -0.91 -9.15 7.30
N HIS A 40 -1.35 -7.96 7.71
CA HIS A 40 -2.23 -7.75 8.87
C HIS A 40 -3.70 -7.51 8.50
N TYR A 41 -4.09 -7.63 7.22
CA TYR A 41 -5.43 -7.29 6.72
C TYR A 41 -6.61 -7.93 7.48
N LEU A 42 -6.43 -9.10 8.11
CA LEU A 42 -7.46 -9.76 8.94
C LEU A 42 -7.62 -9.17 10.34
N THR A 43 -6.66 -8.34 10.78
CA THR A 43 -6.56 -7.67 12.08
C THR A 43 -6.45 -6.14 11.94
N ASP A 44 -6.49 -5.64 10.70
CA ASP A 44 -6.49 -4.21 10.38
C ASP A 44 -7.91 -3.70 10.63
N ASP A 45 -8.07 -2.70 11.51
CA ASP A 45 -9.39 -2.19 11.87
C ASP A 45 -10.09 -1.67 10.61
N VAL A 46 -11.35 -2.07 10.41
CA VAL A 46 -12.18 -1.54 9.32
C VAL A 46 -12.14 -0.02 9.41
N GLN A 47 -11.49 0.62 8.43
CA GLN A 47 -11.16 2.04 8.50
C GLN A 47 -12.45 2.88 8.43
N TYR A 48 -13.05 3.11 9.59
CA TYR A 48 -14.39 3.65 9.71
C TYR A 48 -14.39 5.15 9.47
N PHE A 49 -14.43 5.50 8.18
CA PHE A 49 -14.86 6.82 7.75
C PHE A 49 -16.33 6.97 8.10
N ALA A 50 -16.60 7.52 9.28
CA ALA A 50 -17.94 7.90 9.71
C ALA A 50 -18.63 8.68 8.58
N PRO A 51 -19.92 8.40 8.28
CA PRO A 51 -20.58 8.93 7.08
C PRO A 51 -20.61 10.46 7.12
N THR A 52 -19.65 11.07 6.43
CA THR A 52 -19.64 12.51 6.17
C THR A 52 -20.91 12.89 5.42
N SER A 53 -21.34 14.15 5.56
CA SER A 53 -22.53 14.67 4.87
C SER A 53 -22.58 14.24 3.40
N GLN A 54 -23.77 13.87 2.90
CA GLN A 54 -23.96 13.15 1.63
C GLN A 54 -23.24 13.75 0.41
N MET A 55 -23.00 15.06 0.39
CA MET A 55 -22.13 15.72 -0.57
C MET A 55 -20.66 15.68 -0.10
N LYS A 56 -19.80 14.97 -0.83
CA LYS A 56 -18.34 14.88 -0.56
C LYS A 56 -17.56 16.20 -0.69
N LEU A 57 -18.21 17.28 -1.17
CA LEU A 57 -17.58 18.53 -1.61
C LEU A 57 -18.20 19.78 -0.97
N GLN A 58 -18.65 19.70 0.30
CA GLN A 58 -19.32 20.81 1.00
C GLN A 58 -18.54 22.14 0.93
N LYS A 59 -17.21 22.08 1.06
CA LYS A 59 -16.35 23.27 1.00
C LYS A 59 -16.44 23.98 -0.35
N GLU A 60 -16.51 23.21 -1.43
CA GLU A 60 -16.55 23.72 -2.80
C GLU A 60 -17.95 24.23 -3.16
N ALA A 61 -19.00 23.58 -2.64
CA ALA A 61 -20.36 24.09 -2.70
C ALA A 61 -20.55 25.41 -1.93
N ALA A 62 -19.96 25.54 -0.74
CA ALA A 62 -19.96 26.80 0.02
C ALA A 62 -19.23 27.92 -0.74
N VAL A 63 -18.02 27.66 -1.25
CA VAL A 63 -17.28 28.62 -2.09
C VAL A 63 -18.05 29.01 -3.35
N MET A 64 -18.74 28.06 -4.01
CA MET A 64 -19.63 28.37 -5.14
C MET A 64 -20.85 29.20 -4.73
N GLN A 65 -21.44 28.98 -3.55
CA GLN A 65 -22.53 29.82 -3.04
C GLN A 65 -22.07 31.25 -2.74
N GLU A 66 -20.93 31.41 -2.06
CA GLU A 66 -20.32 32.71 -1.77
C GLU A 66 -19.95 33.47 -3.05
N TYR A 67 -19.32 32.80 -4.02
CA TYR A 67 -19.00 33.38 -5.33
C TYR A 67 -20.26 33.82 -6.08
N ASN A 68 -21.30 32.99 -6.11
CA ASN A 68 -22.57 33.32 -6.75
C ASN A 68 -23.32 34.46 -6.05
N ALA A 69 -23.18 34.62 -4.73
CA ALA A 69 -23.72 35.76 -4.00
C ALA A 69 -22.98 37.06 -4.37
N GLN A 70 -21.65 37.06 -4.34
CA GLN A 70 -20.82 38.20 -4.75
C GLN A 70 -21.08 38.61 -6.22
N ARG A 71 -21.19 37.63 -7.13
CA ARG A 71 -21.52 37.86 -8.55
C ARG A 71 -22.89 38.50 -8.76
N LYS A 72 -23.88 38.20 -7.91
CA LYS A 72 -25.20 38.86 -7.95
C LYS A 72 -25.17 40.26 -7.37
N GLN A 73 -24.45 40.48 -6.27
CA GLN A 73 -24.28 41.81 -5.66
C GLN A 73 -23.53 42.77 -6.60
N ASN A 74 -22.50 42.31 -7.31
CA ASN A 74 -21.75 43.09 -8.30
C ASN A 74 -22.44 43.12 -9.69
N SER A 75 -23.77 42.97 -9.74
CA SER A 75 -24.58 43.00 -10.98
C SER A 75 -25.84 43.86 -10.84
N ASN A 76 -25.86 44.72 -9.83
CA ASN A 76 -26.97 45.60 -9.43
C ASN A 76 -26.41 46.91 -8.85
#